data_AF-A0A2S1GYC8-F1
#
_entry.id   AF-A0A2S1GYC8-F1
#
_cell.length_a   1.000
_cell.length_b   1.000
_cell.length_c   1.000
_cell.angle_alpha   90.00
_cell.angle_beta   90.00
_cell.angle_gamma   90.00
#
_symmetry.space_group_name_H-M   'P 1'
#
loop_
_entity.id
_entity.type
_entity.pdbx_description
1 polymer ?
#
loop_
_entity_poly.entity_id
_entity_poly.type
_entity_poly.pdbx_seq_one_letter_code
_entity_poly.pdbx_strand_id
1 'polypeptide(L)'
;MSYNQEIILPAHPNIYNGNNERTYRIEYSIPQIGTNEQTGIVLFVPGFGGNIDSKVYKKMREEFADKYNLVTVECEFFGSKFMQGDDGFSYSLNGLEKTLSEDHFETLRMDPSKLYEIVGDYSIQLPC
;
A
#
# COMPACT_ATOMS: atom_id res chain seq x y z
N MET A 1 -3.23 24.97 -16.32
CA MET A 1 -3.03 23.64 -15.74
C MET A 1 -4.19 23.38 -14.82
N SER A 2 -4.84 22.23 -14.97
CA SER A 2 -5.84 21.68 -14.05
C SER A 2 -5.42 21.81 -12.58
N TYR A 3 -6.39 21.93 -11.69
CA TYR A 3 -6.14 22.13 -10.27
C TYR A 3 -6.24 20.80 -9.52
N ASN A 4 -5.17 20.43 -8.80
CA ASN A 4 -5.20 19.32 -7.84
C ASN A 4 -5.93 19.72 -6.56
N GLN A 5 -6.81 18.86 -6.09
CA GLN A 5 -7.53 19.01 -4.83
C GLN A 5 -7.45 17.71 -4.02
N GLU A 6 -7.65 17.87 -2.71
CA GLU A 6 -7.62 16.79 -1.74
C GLU A 6 -8.91 16.83 -0.92
N ILE A 7 -9.47 15.65 -0.67
CA ILE A 7 -10.51 15.44 0.33
C ILE A 7 -10.14 14.25 1.22
N ILE A 8 -10.47 14.37 2.50
CA ILE A 8 -10.32 13.30 3.48
C ILE A 8 -11.72 12.90 3.95
N LEU A 9 -12.06 11.63 3.78
CA LEU A 9 -13.38 11.09 4.11
C LEU A 9 -13.27 10.00 5.17
N PRO A 10 -14.28 9.81 6.03
CA PRO A 10 -14.36 8.64 6.90
C PRO A 10 -14.44 7.37 6.05
N ALA A 11 -13.65 6.38 6.43
CA ALA A 11 -13.54 5.08 5.81
C ALA A 11 -14.37 4.03 6.56
N HIS A 12 -14.64 2.91 5.88
CA HIS A 12 -15.17 1.75 6.56
C HIS A 12 -14.17 1.26 7.64
N PRO A 13 -14.65 0.95 8.86
CA PRO A 13 -13.79 0.44 9.92
C PRO A 13 -13.02 -0.81 9.49
N ASN A 14 -11.86 -1.01 10.12
CA ASN A 14 -11.05 -2.20 9.90
C ASN A 14 -11.73 -3.44 10.53
N ILE A 15 -11.90 -4.50 9.73
CA ILE A 15 -12.48 -5.79 10.17
C ILE A 15 -11.51 -6.65 11.00
N TYR A 16 -10.20 -6.35 10.98
CA TYR A 16 -9.16 -7.19 11.59
C TYR A 16 -8.74 -6.76 13.01
N ASN A 17 -8.93 -5.50 13.40
CA ASN A 17 -8.40 -4.97 14.67
C ASN A 17 -9.41 -4.18 15.52
N GLY A 18 -10.70 -4.46 15.34
CA GLY A 18 -11.75 -4.02 16.27
C GLY A 18 -12.28 -2.60 16.03
N ASN A 19 -12.82 -2.32 14.84
CA ASN A 19 -13.62 -1.13 14.57
C ASN A 19 -12.92 0.23 14.82
N ASN A 20 -11.63 0.32 14.54
CA ASN A 20 -10.94 1.61 14.57
C ASN A 20 -11.48 2.54 13.47
N GLU A 21 -11.81 3.77 13.86
CA GLU A 21 -12.12 4.86 12.93
C GLU A 21 -10.95 5.01 11.96
N ARG A 22 -11.27 5.09 10.68
CA ARG A 22 -10.27 5.20 9.63
C ARG A 22 -10.72 6.28 8.67
N THR A 23 -9.78 6.86 7.94
CA THR A 23 -10.05 7.81 6.87
C THR A 23 -9.45 7.32 5.57
N TYR A 24 -9.94 7.87 4.45
CA TYR A 24 -9.34 7.73 3.14
C TYR A 24 -9.04 9.12 2.59
N ARG A 25 -7.82 9.30 2.10
CA ARG A 25 -7.44 10.47 1.32
C ARG A 25 -7.76 10.21 -0.15
N ILE A 26 -8.41 11.17 -0.78
CA ILE A 26 -8.69 11.17 -2.22
C ILE A 26 -8.06 12.42 -2.79
N GLU A 27 -7.23 12.26 -3.81
CA GLU A 27 -6.71 13.34 -4.61
C GLU A 27 -7.34 13.32 -6.00
N TYR A 28 -7.73 14.48 -6.50
CA TYR A 28 -8.33 14.58 -7.83
C TYR A 28 -7.92 15.85 -8.55
N SER A 29 -8.07 15.85 -9.88
CA SER A 29 -7.93 17.03 -10.72
C SER A 29 -9.15 17.18 -11.61
N ILE A 30 -9.62 18.43 -11.74
CA ILE A 30 -10.69 18.83 -12.65
C ILE A 30 -10.04 19.56 -13.84
N PRO A 31 -10.51 19.34 -15.09
CA PRO A 31 -9.98 20.06 -16.25
C PRO A 31 -10.07 21.57 -16.05
N GLN A 32 -9.07 22.33 -16.54
CA GLN A 32 -9.02 23.78 -16.38
C GLN A 32 -10.25 24.48 -16.99
N ILE A 33 -10.81 23.91 -18.06
CA ILE A 33 -12.02 24.43 -18.72
C ILE A 33 -13.32 24.12 -17.96
N GLY A 34 -13.22 23.46 -16.79
CA GLY A 34 -14.36 22.95 -16.04
C GLY A 34 -14.85 21.60 -16.57
N THR A 35 -16.06 21.22 -16.17
CA THR A 35 -16.71 19.98 -16.60
C THR A 35 -17.91 20.27 -17.51
N ASN A 36 -18.24 19.33 -18.40
CA ASN A 36 -19.39 19.37 -19.29
C ASN A 36 -19.99 17.95 -19.44
N GLU A 37 -21.02 17.80 -20.28
CA GLU A 37 -21.74 16.54 -20.49
C GLU A 37 -20.88 15.39 -21.05
N GLN A 38 -19.70 15.71 -21.60
CA GLN A 38 -18.76 14.74 -22.14
C GLN A 38 -17.57 14.49 -21.20
N THR A 39 -17.49 15.18 -20.06
CA THR A 39 -16.39 14.99 -19.12
C THR A 39 -16.48 13.61 -18.46
N GLY A 40 -15.47 12.78 -18.69
CA GLY A 40 -15.37 11.46 -18.07
C GLY A 40 -14.74 11.50 -16.67
N ILE A 41 -14.73 10.36 -15.99
CA ILE A 41 -14.00 10.17 -14.74
C ILE A 41 -13.01 9.03 -14.93
N VAL A 42 -11.76 9.19 -14.48
CA VAL A 42 -10.76 8.12 -14.46
C VAL A 42 -10.20 7.94 -13.06
N LEU A 43 -10.13 6.70 -12.60
CA LEU A 43 -9.52 6.33 -11.34
C LEU A 43 -8.12 5.75 -11.58
N PHE A 44 -7.11 6.37 -10.97
CA PHE A 44 -5.77 5.80 -10.88
C PHE A 44 -5.67 4.94 -9.62
N VAL A 45 -5.27 3.68 -9.81
CA VAL A 45 -4.98 2.74 -8.74
C VAL A 45 -3.48 2.46 -8.78
N PRO A 46 -2.71 2.96 -7.81
CA PRO A 46 -1.28 2.67 -7.73
C PRO A 46 -1.00 1.17 -7.65
N GLY A 47 0.01 0.73 -8.41
CA GLY A 47 0.57 -0.61 -8.27
C GLY A 47 1.49 -0.74 -7.05
N PHE A 48 2.08 -1.91 -6.88
CA PHE A 48 3.11 -2.15 -5.86
C PHE A 48 4.27 -1.13 -5.98
N GLY A 49 4.72 -0.60 -4.85
CA GLY A 49 5.69 0.49 -4.74
C GLY A 49 5.13 1.89 -5.04
N GLY A 50 3.86 2.00 -5.43
CA GLY A 50 3.19 3.27 -5.70
C GLY A 50 2.29 3.73 -4.56
N ASN A 51 2.26 5.03 -4.31
CA ASN A 51 1.35 5.68 -3.37
C ASN A 51 0.83 7.01 -3.94
N ILE A 52 -0.16 7.57 -3.22
CA ILE A 52 -0.85 8.81 -3.57
C ILE A 52 0.08 10.03 -3.67
N ASP A 53 1.21 10.01 -2.95
CA ASP A 53 2.22 11.08 -2.94
C ASP A 53 3.22 10.99 -4.11
N SER A 54 3.06 9.99 -4.99
CA SER A 54 3.88 9.86 -6.18
C SER A 54 3.76 11.08 -7.09
N LYS A 55 4.89 11.72 -7.36
CA LYS A 55 5.00 12.84 -8.32
C LYS A 55 4.54 12.43 -9.72
N VAL A 56 4.70 11.16 -10.09
CA VAL A 56 4.27 10.64 -11.39
C VAL A 56 2.75 10.66 -11.48
N TYR A 57 2.06 10.10 -10.47
CA TYR A 57 0.61 10.08 -10.47
C TYR A 57 0.01 11.48 -10.36
N LYS A 58 0.61 12.37 -9.56
CA LYS A 58 0.21 13.78 -9.52
C LYS A 58 0.27 14.46 -10.89
N LYS A 59 1.38 14.29 -11.60
CA LYS A 59 1.55 14.83 -12.95
C LYS A 59 0.56 14.21 -13.94
N MET A 60 0.32 12.90 -13.85
CA MET A 60 -0.66 12.21 -14.69
C MET A 60 -2.08 12.72 -14.44
N ARG A 61 -2.48 12.95 -13.18
CA ARG A 61 -3.77 13.57 -12.83
C ARG A 61 -3.94 14.92 -13.54
N GLU A 62 -2.93 15.77 -13.46
CA GLU A 62 -3.01 17.09 -14.09
C GLU A 62 -3.10 17.01 -15.61
N GLU A 63 -2.17 16.28 -16.24
CA GLU A 63 -2.10 16.20 -17.70
C GLU A 63 -3.30 15.48 -18.32
N PHE A 64 -3.80 14.42 -17.68
CA PHE A 64 -4.91 13.65 -18.23
C PHE A 64 -6.23 14.37 -18.08
N ALA A 65 -6.41 15.14 -16.99
CA ALA A 65 -7.61 15.93 -16.80
C ALA A 65 -7.80 16.93 -17.95
N ASP A 66 -6.76 17.70 -18.25
CA ASP A 66 -6.81 18.70 -19.33
C ASP A 66 -6.82 18.04 -20.72
N LYS A 67 -5.98 17.03 -20.96
CA LYS A 67 -5.79 16.46 -22.31
C LYS A 67 -6.98 15.66 -22.81
N TYR A 68 -7.71 15.00 -21.91
CA TYR A 68 -8.77 14.06 -22.28
C TYR A 68 -10.16 14.46 -21.77
N ASN A 69 -10.33 15.68 -21.24
CA ASN A 69 -11.57 16.15 -20.62
C ASN A 69 -12.06 15.15 -19.55
N LEU A 70 -11.21 14.91 -18.55
CA LEU A 70 -11.49 13.94 -17.47
C LEU A 70 -11.41 14.60 -16.10
N VAL A 71 -12.27 14.19 -15.18
CA VAL A 71 -11.95 14.29 -13.75
C VAL A 71 -11.07 13.10 -13.41
N THR A 72 -9.82 13.34 -13.07
CA THR A 72 -8.91 12.28 -12.64
C THR A 72 -8.97 12.14 -11.13
N VAL A 73 -9.07 10.92 -10.63
CA VAL A 73 -9.21 10.62 -9.21
C VAL A 73 -8.16 9.58 -8.82
N GLU A 74 -7.63 9.68 -7.61
CA GLU A 74 -6.78 8.69 -6.97
C GLU A 74 -7.12 8.63 -5.49
N CYS A 75 -7.03 7.45 -4.89
CA CYS A 75 -7.36 7.28 -3.49
C CYS A 75 -6.37 6.35 -2.79
N GLU A 76 -6.14 6.64 -1.51
CA GLU A 76 -5.60 5.64 -0.61
C GLU A 76 -6.68 4.59 -0.35
N PHE A 77 -6.39 3.33 -0.66
CA PHE A 77 -7.29 2.21 -0.39
C PHE A 77 -6.75 1.33 0.73
N PHE A 78 -7.60 0.46 1.27
CA PHE A 78 -7.22 -0.43 2.36
C PHE A 78 -6.03 -1.29 1.96
N GLY A 79 -4.98 -1.27 2.78
CA GLY A 79 -3.78 -2.06 2.56
C GLY A 79 -2.74 -1.42 1.65
N SER A 80 -3.04 -0.32 0.96
CA SER A 80 -2.08 0.39 0.08
C SER A 80 -0.77 0.79 0.78
N LYS A 81 -0.82 1.12 2.07
CA LYS A 81 0.38 1.41 2.89
C LYS A 81 1.35 0.22 3.01
N PHE A 82 0.85 -1.01 2.90
CA PHE A 82 1.67 -2.23 2.95
C PHE A 82 2.20 -2.64 1.57
N MET A 83 1.78 -1.92 0.51
CA MET A 83 2.25 -2.16 -0.85
C MET A 83 3.50 -1.33 -1.19
N GLN A 84 4.11 -0.62 -0.24
CA GLN A 84 5.22 0.32 -0.50
C GLN A 84 6.59 -0.35 -0.60
N GLY A 85 6.68 -1.64 -0.27
CA GLY A 85 7.90 -2.45 -0.36
C GLY A 85 7.75 -3.73 0.45
N ASP A 86 8.70 -4.66 0.26
CA ASP A 86 8.90 -5.72 1.26
C ASP A 86 9.51 -5.06 2.48
N ASP A 87 8.67 -4.72 3.47
CA ASP A 87 9.15 -4.57 4.83
C ASP A 87 9.76 -5.92 5.19
N GLY A 88 11.09 -5.99 5.19
CA GLY A 88 11.81 -7.23 5.45
C GLY A 88 11.21 -7.95 6.65
N PHE A 89 11.05 -9.27 6.52
CA PHE A 89 10.40 -10.09 7.53
C PHE A 89 11.07 -9.88 8.91
N SER A 90 10.38 -9.16 9.81
CA SER A 90 10.89 -8.96 11.18
C SER A 90 10.43 -10.12 12.05
N TYR A 91 11.38 -10.87 12.59
CA TYR A 91 11.11 -11.97 13.52
C TYR A 91 11.61 -11.63 14.92
N SER A 92 10.88 -12.11 15.92
CA SER A 92 11.38 -12.10 17.30
C SER A 92 12.31 -13.29 17.49
N LEU A 93 13.58 -13.03 17.85
CA LEU A 93 14.55 -14.07 18.18
C LEU A 93 14.03 -15.00 19.28
N ASN A 94 13.32 -14.46 20.28
CA ASN A 94 12.73 -15.24 21.37
C ASN A 94 11.60 -16.17 20.90
N GLY A 95 10.93 -15.85 19.79
CA GLY A 95 9.92 -16.70 19.18
C GLY A 95 10.54 -17.84 18.37
N LEU A 96 11.65 -17.56 17.68
CA LEU A 96 12.39 -18.55 16.91
C LEU A 96 13.10 -19.56 17.81
N GLU A 97 13.70 -19.13 18.92
CA GLU A 97 14.35 -20.03 19.90
C GLU A 97 13.42 -21.14 20.41
N LYS A 98 12.12 -20.84 20.55
CA LYS A 98 11.11 -21.80 21.02
C LYS A 98 10.62 -22.77 19.95
N THR A 99 10.89 -22.46 18.68
CA THR A 99 10.31 -23.19 17.53
C THR A 99 11.37 -23.96 16.76
N LEU A 100 12.56 -23.39 16.63
CA LEU A 100 13.71 -24.02 15.97
C LEU A 100 14.40 -25.00 16.92
N SER A 101 15.01 -26.04 16.36
CA SER A 101 15.98 -26.87 17.08
C SER A 101 17.20 -26.03 17.49
N GLU A 102 17.91 -26.45 18.54
CA GLU A 102 19.13 -25.76 19.02
C GLU A 102 20.16 -25.57 17.89
N ASP A 103 20.39 -26.59 17.07
CA ASP A 103 21.32 -26.53 15.93
C ASP A 103 20.89 -25.50 14.88
N HIS A 104 19.60 -25.44 14.56
CA HIS A 104 19.07 -24.48 13.59
C HIS A 104 19.09 -23.06 14.14
N PHE A 105 18.83 -22.89 15.44
CA PHE A 105 18.91 -21.59 16.09
C PHE A 105 20.34 -21.06 16.14
N GLU A 106 21.32 -21.89 16.53
CA GLU A 106 22.73 -21.48 16.54
C GLU A 106 23.28 -21.22 15.13
N THR A 107 22.86 -22.01 14.13
CA THR A 107 23.18 -21.75 12.72
C THR A 107 22.64 -20.40 12.27
N LEU A 108 21.40 -20.07 12.61
CA LEU A 108 20.78 -18.78 12.30
C LEU A 108 21.47 -17.62 13.02
N ARG A 109 21.95 -17.86 14.25
CA ARG A 109 22.66 -16.86 15.06
C ARG A 109 24.03 -16.51 14.47
N MET A 110 24.71 -17.50 13.90
CA MET A 110 25.98 -17.32 13.20
C MET A 110 25.81 -16.72 11.80
N ASP A 111 24.74 -17.07 11.09
CA ASP A 111 24.45 -16.60 9.74
C ASP A 111 22.94 -16.32 9.55
N PRO A 112 22.50 -15.07 9.80
CA PRO A 112 21.10 -14.68 9.63
C PRO A 112 20.56 -14.83 8.20
N SER A 113 21.44 -14.93 7.19
CA SER A 113 21.01 -15.08 5.79
C SER A 113 20.38 -16.44 5.49
N LYS A 114 20.64 -17.45 6.35
CA LYS A 114 20.08 -18.81 6.24
C LYS A 114 18.65 -18.94 6.75
N LEU A 115 18.02 -17.84 7.18
CA LEU A 115 16.66 -17.88 7.74
C LEU A 115 15.68 -18.63 6.83
N TYR A 116 15.62 -18.29 5.55
CA TYR A 116 14.67 -18.88 4.60
C TYR A 116 14.89 -20.38 4.36
N GLU A 117 16.16 -20.81 4.36
CA GLU A 117 16.53 -22.23 4.26
C GLU A 117 16.06 -22.98 5.51
N ILE A 118 16.41 -22.46 6.68
CA ILE A 118 16.11 -23.08 7.99
C ILE A 118 14.60 -23.17 8.24
N VAL A 119 13.84 -22.10 7.99
CA VAL A 119 12.39 -22.11 8.22
C VAL A 119 11.63 -22.95 7.19
N GLY A 120 12.22 -23.18 6.01
CA GLY A 120 11.66 -24.06 4.97
C GLY A 120 11.55 -25.52 5.41
N ASP A 121 12.38 -25.95 6.35
CA ASP A 121 12.35 -27.30 6.94
C ASP A 121 11.23 -27.48 7.96
N TYR A 122 10.57 -26.40 8.40
CA TYR A 122 9.48 -26.44 9.37
C TYR A 122 8.13 -26.24 8.71
N SER A 123 7.17 -27.08 9.08
CA SER A 123 5.75 -26.90 8.77
C SER A 123 5.18 -25.74 9.62
N ILE A 124 5.34 -24.50 9.17
CA ILE A 124 4.76 -23.35 9.86
C ILE A 124 3.32 -23.14 9.37
N GLN A 125 2.34 -23.42 10.23
CA GLN A 125 0.99 -22.89 10.04
C GLN A 125 0.99 -21.44 10.53
N LEU A 126 0.96 -20.50 9.59
CA LEU A 126 0.71 -19.11 9.94
C LEU A 126 -0.75 -19.00 10.41
N PRO A 127 -1.02 -18.48 11.62
CA PRO A 127 -2.38 -18.23 12.04
C PRO A 127 -3.01 -17.22 11.09
N CYS A 128 -4.04 -17.66 10.38
CA CYS A 128 -4.90 -16.85 9.53
C CYS A 128 -5.93 -16.08 10.35
#